data_AF-R9GQ56-F1
#
_entry.id   AF-R9GQ56-F1
#
_cell.length_a   1.000
_cell.length_b   1.000
_cell.length_c   1.000
_cell.angle_alpha   90.00
_cell.angle_beta   90.00
_cell.angle_gamma   90.00
#
_symmetry.space_group_name_H-M   'P 1'
#
loop_
_entity.id
_entity.type
_entity.pdbx_description
1 polymer ?
#
loop_
_entity_poly.entity_id
_entity_poly.type
_entity_poly.pdbx_seq_one_letter_code
_entity_poly.pdbx_strand_id
1 'polypeptide(L)'
;MKTNPFTKQLTVLILSGILILGCKKTTDQVTTESGAVSATTQNQVSLATDDFPGSMTRFTTVYNTDYLSVGTGGLTDGAGEIRVTGTFPLSSVTKAYLYWHGESRVTETKNVGDVIYFDEDNFRGTCIGVTSINDGPDYPPFPVQVQSLTYRLDVTDRVKETIGRTFKIREFGRLNADGASLILFYQDGNSNNNRDIVLFNGNDSNFKTFRRYPLNPKAALDLKGWDVVLPGVNYTSGKVNISMHVADGQDAEEGIVQVNGGANLRNLFRGRSVPGEVTPMSVRYDIVPIEVSAYLRQGIHPIRLTLLNYSQMTDKLNLVAVVFNLPKGAAPANIINVPFDFKPVSCPNKQSFDYPGTQKAAILGTGTFNVNQIDRSSLELNGLPIKTTTIRDVAAPYSGTVSNCSTCSSFPADGIKDLELVIDQPKKLGSYSPQDGTDCFKLTLTGKLLPQYGSTPIEGVDFMQMGAF
;
A
#
# COMPACT_ATOMS: atom_id res chain seq x y z
N MET A 1 -56.82 33.37 -31.48
CA MET A 1 -55.94 32.66 -32.44
C MET A 1 -55.05 31.65 -31.70
N LYS A 2 -55.36 30.37 -31.92
CA LYS A 2 -54.45 29.21 -32.08
C LYS A 2 -53.50 28.84 -30.91
N THR A 3 -53.85 27.82 -30.09
CA THR A 3 -53.55 26.36 -30.20
C THR A 3 -52.30 26.00 -29.38
N ASN A 4 -52.16 24.94 -28.58
CA ASN A 4 -52.98 23.78 -28.17
C ASN A 4 -52.25 23.17 -26.94
N PRO A 5 -52.91 22.48 -26.00
CA PRO A 5 -52.26 21.81 -24.88
C PRO A 5 -51.96 20.33 -25.19
N PHE A 6 -50.85 19.80 -24.68
CA PHE A 6 -50.58 18.35 -24.66
C PHE A 6 -50.57 17.86 -23.22
N THR A 7 -51.62 17.12 -22.88
CA THR A 7 -51.74 16.27 -21.70
C THR A 7 -51.20 14.88 -22.05
N LYS A 8 -50.38 14.27 -21.20
CA LYS A 8 -50.23 12.82 -21.15
C LYS A 8 -50.18 12.32 -19.71
N GLN A 9 -50.93 11.24 -19.52
CA GLN A 9 -51.26 10.53 -18.30
C GLN A 9 -50.02 9.91 -17.66
N LEU A 10 -49.96 9.93 -16.32
CA LEU A 10 -49.10 9.06 -15.54
C LEU A 10 -49.98 7.99 -14.89
N THR A 11 -49.82 6.76 -15.35
CA THR A 11 -50.46 5.56 -14.81
C THR A 11 -49.80 5.20 -13.48
N VAL A 12 -50.56 5.26 -12.39
CA VAL A 12 -50.16 4.76 -11.07
C VAL A 12 -50.54 3.27 -11.00
N LEU A 13 -49.55 2.40 -10.93
CA LEU A 13 -49.74 0.97 -10.69
C LEU A 13 -49.64 0.71 -9.18
N ILE A 14 -50.79 0.49 -8.53
CA ILE A 14 -50.87 0.01 -7.14
C ILE A 14 -50.89 -1.52 -7.20
N LEU A 15 -49.82 -2.16 -6.75
CA LEU A 15 -49.81 -3.61 -6.51
C LEU A 15 -49.95 -3.85 -5.00
N SER A 16 -51.19 -4.03 -4.56
CA SER A 16 -51.56 -4.47 -3.21
C SER A 16 -51.50 -6.00 -3.15
N GLY A 17 -50.45 -6.54 -2.53
CA GLY A 17 -50.31 -7.96 -2.21
C GLY A 17 -50.90 -8.28 -0.84
N ILE A 18 -52.07 -8.91 -0.84
CA ILE A 18 -52.75 -9.51 0.29
C ILE A 18 -51.98 -10.78 0.70
N LEU A 19 -51.66 -10.93 1.99
CA LEU A 19 -51.20 -12.21 2.56
C LEU A 19 -52.12 -12.63 3.70
N ILE A 20 -52.76 -13.78 3.47
CA ILE A 20 -53.82 -14.38 4.26
C ILE A 20 -53.21 -15.11 5.47
N LEU A 21 -53.81 -14.88 6.63
CA LEU A 21 -53.61 -15.64 7.87
C LEU A 21 -54.07 -17.09 7.72
N GLY A 22 -53.20 -18.04 8.09
CA GLY A 22 -53.57 -19.44 8.25
C GLY A 22 -52.80 -20.06 9.41
N CYS A 23 -53.42 -20.10 10.59
CA CYS A 23 -53.00 -20.97 11.69
C CYS A 23 -53.55 -22.38 11.48
N LYS A 24 -52.69 -23.41 11.52
CA LYS A 24 -53.08 -24.75 11.96
C LYS A 24 -51.90 -25.48 12.60
N LYS A 25 -52.23 -26.25 13.63
CA LYS A 25 -51.39 -26.77 14.72
C LYS A 25 -51.21 -28.29 14.59
N THR A 26 -50.03 -28.81 14.95
CA THR A 26 -49.67 -30.20 15.41
C THR A 26 -49.99 -31.36 14.46
N THR A 27 -49.20 -32.41 14.23
CA THR A 27 -48.19 -33.20 14.99
C THR A 27 -47.38 -33.96 13.89
N ASP A 28 -46.09 -34.28 13.95
CA ASP A 28 -45.47 -35.40 14.66
C ASP A 28 -43.95 -35.41 14.38
N GLN A 29 -43.21 -35.95 15.34
CA GLN A 29 -41.77 -36.17 15.31
C GLN A 29 -41.35 -37.17 14.23
N VAL A 30 -40.36 -36.82 13.41
CA VAL A 30 -39.27 -37.76 13.02
C VAL A 30 -37.98 -36.95 12.86
N THR A 31 -36.98 -37.36 13.63
CA THR A 31 -35.57 -36.95 13.60
C THR A 31 -34.92 -37.19 12.24
N THR A 32 -34.40 -36.13 11.63
CA THR A 32 -33.29 -36.19 10.68
C THR A 32 -32.51 -34.88 10.77
N GLU A 33 -31.30 -34.96 11.33
CA GLU A 33 -30.34 -33.86 11.39
C GLU A 33 -29.92 -33.47 9.95
N SER A 34 -30.33 -32.28 9.51
CA SER A 34 -29.72 -31.61 8.36
C SER A 34 -29.00 -30.37 8.87
N GLY A 35 -27.68 -30.40 8.77
CA GLY A 35 -26.78 -29.35 9.23
C GLY A 35 -27.15 -27.97 8.69
N ALA A 36 -27.27 -27.02 9.61
CA ALA A 36 -27.33 -25.61 9.28
C ALA A 36 -26.01 -25.20 8.63
N VAL A 37 -26.07 -24.81 7.36
CA VAL A 37 -24.99 -24.11 6.67
C VAL A 37 -24.92 -22.71 7.30
N SER A 38 -24.10 -22.57 8.33
CA SER A 38 -23.70 -21.28 8.86
C SER A 38 -22.81 -20.61 7.81
N ALA A 39 -23.30 -19.51 7.23
CA ALA A 39 -22.51 -18.66 6.36
C ALA A 39 -21.39 -18.02 7.20
N THR A 40 -20.23 -18.66 7.20
CA THR A 40 -19.01 -18.13 7.79
C THR A 40 -18.56 -16.96 6.93
N THR A 41 -18.83 -15.74 7.39
CA THR A 41 -18.20 -14.53 6.87
C THR A 41 -16.70 -14.74 6.90
N GLN A 42 -16.05 -14.78 5.73
CA GLN A 42 -14.60 -14.84 5.62
C GLN A 42 -14.04 -13.53 6.20
N ASN A 43 -13.69 -13.56 7.48
CA ASN A 43 -12.74 -12.62 8.04
C ASN A 43 -11.44 -12.82 7.26
N GLN A 44 -11.07 -11.82 6.45
CA GLN A 44 -9.69 -11.66 6.03
C GLN A 44 -8.85 -11.52 7.30
N VAL A 45 -8.21 -12.62 7.70
CA VAL A 45 -7.16 -12.60 8.71
C VAL A 45 -5.97 -11.93 8.06
N SER A 46 -5.93 -10.60 8.18
CA SER A 46 -4.71 -9.81 8.08
C SER A 46 -3.72 -10.40 9.09
N LEU A 47 -2.71 -11.11 8.60
CA LEU A 47 -1.49 -11.37 9.36
C LEU A 47 -0.73 -10.04 9.48
N ALA A 48 -1.28 -9.11 10.26
CA ALA A 48 -0.50 -8.01 10.80
C ALA A 48 0.40 -8.63 11.87
N THR A 49 1.65 -8.89 11.53
CA THR A 49 2.68 -8.97 12.57
C THR A 49 2.64 -7.63 13.31
N ASP A 50 2.71 -7.66 14.64
CA ASP A 50 2.87 -6.48 15.52
C ASP A 50 4.22 -5.75 15.29
N ASP A 51 4.75 -5.78 14.07
CA ASP A 51 5.88 -4.94 13.67
C ASP A 51 5.33 -3.54 13.43
N PHE A 52 5.68 -2.64 14.35
CA PHE A 52 5.47 -1.22 14.13
C PHE A 52 6.18 -0.83 12.83
N PRO A 53 5.48 -0.18 11.89
CA PRO A 53 6.10 0.31 10.67
C PRO A 53 7.29 1.22 11.03
N GLY A 54 8.39 1.11 10.27
CA GLY A 54 9.50 2.06 10.37
C GLY A 54 9.03 3.51 10.14
N SER A 55 9.89 4.50 10.41
CA SER A 55 9.54 5.93 10.36
C SER A 55 8.74 6.32 9.11
N MET A 56 9.12 5.78 7.95
CA MET A 56 8.29 5.76 6.74
C MET A 56 8.30 4.36 6.11
N THR A 57 7.12 3.84 5.76
CA THR A 57 6.98 2.54 5.09
C THR A 57 6.20 2.66 3.79
N ARG A 58 6.57 1.85 2.78
CA ARG A 58 5.79 1.72 1.55
C ARG A 58 4.45 1.11 1.94
N PHE A 59 3.37 1.84 1.70
CA PHE A 59 2.03 1.40 2.06
C PHE A 59 1.33 0.72 0.89
N THR A 60 1.23 1.40 -0.24
CA THR A 60 0.52 0.84 -1.40
C THR A 60 1.01 1.44 -2.71
N THR A 61 0.64 0.79 -3.82
CA THR A 61 0.79 1.31 -5.16
C THR A 61 -0.52 1.16 -5.90
N VAL A 62 -1.03 2.26 -6.45
CA VAL A 62 -2.25 2.29 -7.23
C VAL A 62 -1.86 2.63 -8.67
N TYR A 63 -1.94 1.64 -9.54
CA TYR A 63 -1.60 1.79 -10.96
C TYR A 63 -2.77 2.35 -11.74
N ASN A 64 -2.48 3.04 -12.85
CA ASN A 64 -3.47 3.45 -13.84
C ASN A 64 -4.71 4.13 -13.21
N THR A 65 -4.49 5.15 -12.39
CA THR A 65 -5.52 5.87 -11.63
C THR A 65 -5.39 7.37 -11.76
N ASP A 66 -6.48 8.09 -11.54
CA ASP A 66 -6.41 9.50 -11.17
C ASP A 66 -6.13 9.65 -9.68
N TYR A 67 -5.63 10.82 -9.29
CA TYR A 67 -5.18 11.12 -7.94
C TYR A 67 -5.51 12.54 -7.53
N LEU A 68 -5.95 12.70 -6.28
CA LEU A 68 -6.10 13.98 -5.61
C LEU A 68 -5.62 13.85 -4.16
N SER A 69 -4.94 14.88 -3.66
CA SER A 69 -4.69 15.05 -2.24
C SER A 69 -5.16 16.42 -1.79
N VAL A 70 -5.89 16.43 -0.69
CA VAL A 70 -6.42 17.63 -0.02
C VAL A 70 -6.26 17.46 1.48
N GLY A 71 -6.36 18.54 2.24
CA GLY A 71 -6.24 18.45 3.69
C GLY A 71 -6.73 19.69 4.39
N THR A 72 -6.53 19.70 5.70
CA THR A 72 -6.80 20.83 6.58
C THR A 72 -5.79 20.87 7.71
N GLY A 73 -5.37 22.06 8.12
CA GLY A 73 -4.56 22.30 9.32
C GLY A 73 -5.39 22.99 10.40
N GLY A 74 -4.77 23.36 11.52
CA GLY A 74 -5.46 24.10 12.59
C GLY A 74 -6.51 23.30 13.31
N LEU A 75 -6.24 22.01 13.54
CA LEU A 75 -7.17 21.10 14.23
C LEU A 75 -6.98 21.09 15.75
N THR A 76 -6.20 22.03 16.29
CA THR A 76 -5.89 22.13 17.72
C THR A 76 -7.14 22.40 18.57
N ASP A 77 -8.13 23.06 17.98
CA ASP A 77 -9.44 23.34 18.59
C ASP A 77 -10.41 22.15 18.50
N GLY A 78 -9.93 21.03 17.92
CA GLY A 78 -10.60 19.74 17.92
C GLY A 78 -11.55 19.51 16.76
N ALA A 79 -11.63 20.41 15.79
CA ALA A 79 -12.48 20.27 14.60
C ALA A 79 -11.94 21.00 13.36
N GLY A 80 -12.34 20.56 12.17
CA GLY A 80 -12.06 21.23 10.90
C GLY A 80 -12.83 20.62 9.73
N GLU A 81 -12.50 21.05 8.52
CA GLU A 81 -13.17 20.60 7.29
C GLU A 81 -12.18 20.32 6.17
N ILE A 82 -12.32 19.15 5.52
CA ILE A 82 -11.57 18.79 4.32
C ILE A 82 -12.49 18.94 3.11
N ARG A 83 -12.10 19.81 2.17
CA ARG A 83 -12.84 20.03 0.92
C ARG A 83 -12.18 19.30 -0.25
N VAL A 84 -12.89 18.32 -0.81
CA VAL A 84 -12.52 17.64 -2.06
C VAL A 84 -12.79 18.56 -3.25
N THR A 85 -11.76 18.78 -4.07
CA THR A 85 -11.82 19.61 -5.28
C THR A 85 -11.90 18.75 -6.55
N GLY A 86 -12.05 19.37 -7.72
CA GLY A 86 -12.18 18.66 -9.00
C GLY A 86 -13.62 18.42 -9.45
N THR A 87 -13.82 17.71 -10.55
CA THR A 87 -15.15 17.50 -11.20
C THR A 87 -15.58 16.04 -11.30
N PHE A 88 -14.74 15.07 -10.92
CA PHE A 88 -15.07 13.64 -10.95
C PHE A 88 -16.18 13.27 -9.95
N PRO A 89 -17.10 12.34 -10.29
CA PRO A 89 -18.12 11.90 -9.33
C PRO A 89 -17.48 11.17 -8.15
N LEU A 90 -17.88 11.45 -6.91
CA LEU A 90 -17.31 10.76 -5.74
C LEU A 90 -17.56 9.25 -5.77
N SER A 91 -18.62 8.79 -6.45
CA SER A 91 -18.87 7.37 -6.70
C SER A 91 -17.80 6.68 -7.55
N SER A 92 -16.96 7.42 -8.29
CA SER A 92 -15.83 6.86 -9.06
C SER A 92 -14.52 6.78 -8.27
N VAL A 93 -14.50 7.23 -7.02
CA VAL A 93 -13.38 6.99 -6.10
C VAL A 93 -13.19 5.49 -5.96
N THR A 94 -11.99 4.98 -6.18
CA THR A 94 -11.66 3.56 -6.01
C THR A 94 -11.07 3.29 -4.64
N LYS A 95 -10.33 4.27 -4.09
CA LYS A 95 -9.75 4.27 -2.76
C LYS A 95 -9.65 5.69 -2.18
N ALA A 96 -9.89 5.83 -0.88
CA ALA A 96 -9.64 7.07 -0.15
C ALA A 96 -9.02 6.78 1.22
N TYR A 97 -7.87 7.39 1.51
CA TYR A 97 -7.18 7.25 2.79
C TYR A 97 -7.12 8.59 3.51
N LEU A 98 -7.68 8.61 4.71
CA LEU A 98 -7.58 9.73 5.64
C LEU A 98 -6.36 9.53 6.54
N TYR A 99 -5.60 10.60 6.73
CA TYR A 99 -4.45 10.68 7.63
C TYR A 99 -4.66 11.85 8.58
N TRP A 100 -4.31 11.68 9.85
CA TRP A 100 -4.21 12.80 10.80
C TRP A 100 -3.01 12.62 11.70
N HIS A 101 -2.46 13.75 12.12
CA HIS A 101 -1.31 13.83 13.00
C HIS A 101 -1.63 14.74 14.18
N GLY A 102 -0.99 14.46 15.30
CA GLY A 102 -0.94 15.40 16.39
C GLY A 102 0.01 14.97 17.50
N GLU A 103 0.05 15.79 18.52
CA GLU A 103 0.93 15.60 19.67
C GLU A 103 0.15 15.11 20.88
N SER A 104 0.79 14.29 21.69
CA SER A 104 0.21 13.74 22.91
C SER A 104 0.97 14.20 24.14
N ARG A 105 0.21 14.56 25.18
CA ARG A 105 0.72 14.87 26.53
C ARG A 105 0.92 13.62 27.39
N VAL A 106 0.63 12.44 26.85
CA VAL A 106 0.79 11.15 27.54
C VAL A 106 1.57 10.15 26.72
N THR A 107 2.27 9.27 27.45
CA THR A 107 3.13 8.22 26.89
C THR A 107 2.34 7.00 26.46
N GLU A 108 1.09 6.86 26.92
CA GLU A 108 0.14 5.89 26.38
C GLU A 108 -0.13 6.19 24.92
N THR A 109 -0.36 5.13 24.15
CA THR A 109 -0.59 5.24 22.71
C THR A 109 -1.86 4.57 22.25
N LYS A 110 -2.42 3.71 23.09
CA LYS A 110 -3.79 3.22 22.92
C LYS A 110 -4.74 4.34 23.31
N ASN A 111 -5.79 4.54 22.51
CA ASN A 111 -6.86 5.49 22.81
C ASN A 111 -6.42 6.96 22.88
N VAL A 112 -5.38 7.35 22.11
CA VAL A 112 -4.91 8.75 22.03
C VAL A 112 -5.20 9.32 20.64
N GLY A 113 -6.46 9.72 20.43
CA GLY A 113 -6.92 10.26 19.15
C GLY A 113 -7.00 9.23 18.03
N ASP A 114 -7.12 7.96 18.38
CA ASP A 114 -7.35 6.87 17.43
C ASP A 114 -8.80 6.80 16.95
N VAL A 115 -9.75 7.38 17.67
CA VAL A 115 -11.14 7.57 17.25
C VAL A 115 -11.36 9.04 16.92
N ILE A 116 -11.97 9.29 15.76
CA ILE A 116 -12.40 10.61 15.30
C ILE A 116 -13.81 10.50 14.73
N TYR A 117 -14.49 11.63 14.62
CA TYR A 117 -15.66 11.75 13.75
C TYR A 117 -15.21 12.23 12.37
N PHE A 118 -15.60 11.50 11.34
CA PHE A 118 -15.45 11.90 9.95
C PHE A 118 -16.85 12.01 9.34
N ASP A 119 -17.27 13.25 9.12
CA ASP A 119 -18.64 13.66 8.89
C ASP A 119 -19.54 13.36 10.12
N GLU A 120 -20.57 12.53 9.97
CA GLU A 120 -21.50 12.19 11.07
C GLU A 120 -21.13 10.88 11.79
N ASP A 121 -20.23 10.09 11.21
CA ASP A 121 -19.85 8.78 11.74
C ASP A 121 -18.52 8.85 12.48
N ASN A 122 -18.36 8.01 13.50
CA ASN A 122 -17.07 7.80 14.15
C ASN A 122 -16.32 6.62 13.53
N PHE A 123 -15.00 6.76 13.46
CA PHE A 123 -14.12 5.74 12.93
C PHE A 123 -12.87 5.61 13.78
N ARG A 124 -12.30 4.41 13.81
CA ARG A 124 -11.03 4.13 14.47
C ARG A 124 -9.91 3.99 13.44
N GLY A 125 -8.91 4.86 13.51
CA GLY A 125 -7.69 4.78 12.70
C GLY A 125 -6.69 3.75 13.22
N THR A 126 -5.85 3.28 12.30
CA THR A 126 -4.63 2.55 12.62
C THR A 126 -3.51 3.54 12.92
N CYS A 127 -2.86 3.43 14.09
CA CYS A 127 -1.63 4.16 14.37
C CYS A 127 -0.52 3.65 13.43
N ILE A 128 0.05 4.53 12.62
CA ILE A 128 1.06 4.20 11.61
C ILE A 128 2.46 4.74 11.95
N GLY A 129 2.62 5.40 13.10
CA GLY A 129 3.93 5.78 13.60
C GLY A 129 3.84 6.65 14.84
N VAL A 130 4.86 6.57 15.69
CA VAL A 130 5.00 7.38 16.89
C VAL A 130 6.46 7.79 17.03
N THR A 131 6.68 9.09 17.20
CA THR A 131 8.02 9.68 17.29
C THR A 131 8.14 10.60 18.49
N SER A 132 9.31 11.23 18.66
CA SER A 132 9.45 12.29 19.66
C SER A 132 8.54 13.48 19.34
N ILE A 133 8.34 14.30 20.36
CA ILE A 133 7.67 15.59 20.25
C ILE A 133 8.32 16.56 19.29
N ASN A 134 7.48 17.42 18.75
CA ASN A 134 7.86 18.55 17.94
C ASN A 134 7.55 19.83 18.70
N ASP A 135 8.17 20.06 19.88
CA ASP A 135 7.92 21.30 20.64
C ASP A 135 8.45 22.53 19.86
N GLY A 136 7.69 23.04 18.90
CA GLY A 136 8.07 24.22 18.11
C GLY A 136 8.40 25.42 19.00
N PRO A 137 9.03 26.47 18.45
CA PRO A 137 9.48 27.64 19.22
C PRO A 137 8.36 28.36 20.00
N ASP A 138 7.10 28.13 19.63
CA ASP A 138 5.92 28.78 20.21
C ASP A 138 5.38 28.12 21.49
N TYR A 139 5.96 27.01 21.96
CA TYR A 139 5.44 26.31 23.14
C TYR A 139 6.00 26.89 24.47
N PRO A 140 5.16 27.50 25.33
CA PRO A 140 5.58 27.88 26.69
C PRO A 140 5.94 26.63 27.51
N PRO A 141 6.71 26.77 28.61
CA PRO A 141 6.96 25.64 29.49
C PRO A 141 5.61 25.20 30.08
N PHE A 142 5.24 23.93 29.92
CA PHE A 142 4.11 23.19 30.52
C PHE A 142 2.84 22.95 29.67
N PRO A 143 2.26 21.73 29.77
CA PRO A 143 2.91 20.44 30.04
C PRO A 143 3.64 19.94 28.79
N VAL A 144 4.81 19.35 29.00
CA VAL A 144 5.68 18.79 27.96
C VAL A 144 4.87 17.71 27.23
N GLN A 145 4.63 17.90 25.92
CA GLN A 145 4.22 16.76 25.09
C GLN A 145 5.28 15.67 25.27
N VAL A 146 4.93 14.42 25.04
CA VAL A 146 5.90 13.32 25.21
C VAL A 146 6.12 12.52 23.94
N GLN A 147 5.22 12.62 22.97
CA GLN A 147 5.32 11.99 21.66
C GLN A 147 4.35 12.62 20.67
N SER A 148 4.57 12.39 19.38
CA SER A 148 3.59 12.64 18.33
C SER A 148 3.09 11.32 17.73
N LEU A 149 1.89 11.32 17.18
CA LEU A 149 1.25 10.14 16.59
C LEU A 149 0.64 10.48 15.24
N THR A 150 0.81 9.56 14.28
CA THR A 150 0.10 9.58 13.01
C THR A 150 -0.86 8.41 12.93
N TYR A 151 -2.06 8.67 12.43
CA TYR A 151 -3.07 7.67 12.15
C TYR A 151 -3.46 7.65 10.68
N ARG A 152 -3.93 6.48 10.23
CA ARG A 152 -4.50 6.25 8.91
C ARG A 152 -5.83 5.52 9.01
N LEU A 153 -6.75 5.86 8.12
CA LEU A 153 -8.05 5.18 7.96
C LEU A 153 -8.42 5.06 6.48
N ASP A 154 -8.97 3.92 6.05
CA ASP A 154 -9.64 3.78 4.74
C ASP A 154 -11.08 4.31 4.89
N VAL A 155 -11.39 5.41 4.20
CA VAL A 155 -12.70 6.09 4.21
C VAL A 155 -13.40 6.00 2.85
N THR A 156 -13.01 5.03 2.01
CA THR A 156 -13.49 4.89 0.63
C THR A 156 -15.01 4.88 0.54
N ASP A 157 -15.67 4.03 1.34
CA ASP A 157 -17.11 3.86 1.27
C ASP A 157 -17.84 5.11 1.73
N ARG A 158 -17.37 5.74 2.82
CA ARG A 158 -17.93 7.01 3.30
C ARG A 158 -17.84 8.11 2.24
N VAL A 159 -16.67 8.26 1.61
CA VAL A 159 -16.46 9.27 0.56
C VAL A 159 -17.39 9.05 -0.64
N LYS A 160 -17.68 7.80 -1.02
CA LYS A 160 -18.60 7.47 -2.12
C LYS A 160 -20.06 7.77 -1.81
N GLU A 161 -20.46 7.55 -0.57
CA GLU A 161 -21.85 7.68 -0.11
C GLU A 161 -22.24 9.14 0.16
N THR A 162 -21.28 10.00 0.47
CA THR A 162 -21.53 11.41 0.75
C THR A 162 -21.94 12.17 -0.51
N ILE A 163 -23.03 12.96 -0.40
CA ILE A 163 -23.54 13.82 -1.48
C ILE A 163 -22.70 15.11 -1.61
N GLY A 164 -22.18 15.60 -0.49
CA GLY A 164 -21.29 16.78 -0.42
C GLY A 164 -19.82 16.46 -0.71
N ARG A 165 -19.03 17.51 -0.92
CA ARG A 165 -17.57 17.43 -1.09
C ARG A 165 -16.77 18.01 0.07
N THR A 166 -17.45 18.39 1.14
CA THR A 166 -16.85 18.89 2.36
C THR A 166 -17.10 17.87 3.45
N PHE A 167 -16.04 17.38 4.06
CA PHE A 167 -16.07 16.40 5.14
C PHE A 167 -15.64 17.08 6.42
N LYS A 168 -16.49 17.05 7.43
CA LYS A 168 -16.13 17.52 8.77
C LYS A 168 -15.22 16.50 9.43
N ILE A 169 -14.22 16.95 10.16
CA ILE A 169 -13.37 16.09 10.98
C ILE A 169 -13.32 16.67 12.39
N ARG A 170 -13.57 15.87 13.43
CA ARG A 170 -13.63 16.36 14.80
C ARG A 170 -13.35 15.28 15.86
N GLU A 171 -13.15 15.74 17.08
CA GLU A 171 -12.99 14.95 18.30
C GLU A 171 -11.76 14.01 18.28
N PHE A 172 -10.57 14.59 18.26
CA PHE A 172 -9.29 13.88 18.31
C PHE A 172 -8.92 13.34 19.70
N GLY A 173 -9.90 13.20 20.60
CA GLY A 173 -9.70 12.72 21.96
C GLY A 173 -8.64 13.51 22.74
N ARG A 174 -7.53 12.85 23.08
CA ARG A 174 -6.41 13.43 23.84
C ARG A 174 -5.26 13.91 22.96
N LEU A 175 -5.40 13.78 21.65
CA LEU A 175 -4.42 14.23 20.67
C LEU A 175 -4.64 15.71 20.39
N ASN A 176 -3.60 16.52 20.53
CA ASN A 176 -3.60 17.88 20.02
C ASN A 176 -3.32 17.80 18.51
N ALA A 177 -4.37 17.78 17.69
CA ALA A 177 -4.25 17.53 16.27
C ALA A 177 -3.68 18.75 15.53
N ASP A 178 -2.63 18.53 14.75
CA ASP A 178 -2.02 19.58 13.92
C ASP A 178 -2.81 19.77 12.62
N GLY A 179 -3.23 18.66 12.04
CA GLY A 179 -3.93 18.62 10.76
C GLY A 179 -4.26 17.22 10.28
N ALA A 180 -4.94 17.19 9.15
CA ALA A 180 -5.37 15.98 8.48
C ALA A 180 -5.29 16.12 6.96
N SER A 181 -5.12 14.99 6.27
CA SER A 181 -5.12 14.93 4.81
C SER A 181 -5.91 13.74 4.30
N LEU A 182 -6.58 13.93 3.17
CA LEU A 182 -7.35 12.92 2.46
C LEU A 182 -6.71 12.72 1.09
N ILE A 183 -6.22 11.49 0.86
CA ILE A 183 -5.67 11.05 -0.42
C ILE A 183 -6.74 10.22 -1.13
N LEU A 184 -7.15 10.63 -2.32
CA LEU A 184 -8.15 9.97 -3.14
C LEU A 184 -7.52 9.41 -4.42
N PHE A 185 -7.97 8.22 -4.78
CA PHE A 185 -7.75 7.58 -6.07
C PHE A 185 -9.10 7.38 -6.73
N TYR A 186 -9.22 7.73 -8.00
CA TYR A 186 -10.49 7.66 -8.72
C TYR A 186 -10.26 7.34 -10.18
N GLN A 187 -11.37 7.14 -10.90
CA GLN A 187 -11.38 7.02 -12.35
C GLN A 187 -12.30 8.10 -12.91
N ASP A 188 -11.77 9.00 -13.71
CA ASP A 188 -12.56 10.04 -14.40
C ASP A 188 -13.08 9.62 -15.77
N GLY A 189 -12.70 8.42 -16.24
CA GLY A 189 -13.06 7.86 -17.54
C GLY A 189 -12.07 8.16 -18.67
N ASN A 190 -11.00 8.92 -18.41
CA ASN A 190 -9.97 9.26 -19.39
C ASN A 190 -8.65 8.54 -19.10
N SER A 191 -8.44 7.34 -19.64
CA SER A 191 -7.22 6.58 -19.35
C SER A 191 -5.88 7.23 -19.79
N ASN A 192 -5.90 8.37 -20.49
CA ASN A 192 -4.71 9.06 -21.00
C ASN A 192 -4.04 9.96 -19.95
N ASN A 193 -4.76 10.42 -18.93
CA ASN A 193 -4.19 11.20 -17.82
C ASN A 193 -3.88 10.34 -16.58
N ASN A 194 -4.28 9.05 -16.60
CA ASN A 194 -4.00 8.10 -15.54
C ASN A 194 -2.51 8.06 -15.18
N ARG A 195 -2.28 7.86 -13.89
CA ARG A 195 -0.98 7.90 -13.22
C ARG A 195 -0.75 6.59 -12.49
N ASP A 196 0.50 6.31 -12.18
CA ASP A 196 0.82 5.33 -11.16
C ASP A 196 1.23 6.06 -9.89
N ILE A 197 0.60 5.73 -8.78
CA ILE A 197 0.83 6.39 -7.50
C ILE A 197 1.43 5.41 -6.51
N VAL A 198 2.61 5.72 -5.98
CA VAL A 198 3.21 4.98 -4.88
C VAL A 198 3.11 5.81 -3.60
N LEU A 199 2.50 5.23 -2.58
CA LEU A 199 2.24 5.89 -1.31
C LEU A 199 3.09 5.28 -0.21
N PHE A 200 3.86 6.12 0.47
CA PHE A 200 4.51 5.82 1.73
C PHE A 200 3.79 6.57 2.84
N ASN A 201 3.71 5.98 4.02
CA ASN A 201 3.18 6.64 5.21
C ASN A 201 3.93 6.20 6.46
N GLY A 202 3.79 7.00 7.50
CA GLY A 202 4.40 6.74 8.79
C GLY A 202 4.32 7.95 9.70
N ASN A 203 5.33 8.08 10.53
CA ASN A 203 5.58 9.25 11.35
C ASN A 203 7.10 9.33 11.50
N ASP A 204 7.73 10.29 10.82
CA ASP A 204 9.20 10.43 10.78
C ASP A 204 9.57 11.85 11.20
N SER A 205 10.15 11.99 12.41
CA SER A 205 10.47 13.28 13.00
C SER A 205 11.85 13.76 12.58
N ASN A 206 11.93 15.04 12.22
CA ASN A 206 13.20 15.63 11.84
C ASN A 206 14.10 16.02 13.05
N PHE A 207 13.59 15.98 14.29
CA PHE A 207 14.19 16.69 15.42
C PHE A 207 15.16 15.84 16.25
N LYS A 208 14.68 14.73 16.81
CA LYS A 208 15.44 13.90 17.75
C LYS A 208 15.36 12.44 17.35
N THR A 209 16.52 11.77 17.40
CA THR A 209 16.52 10.32 17.32
C THR A 209 15.72 9.76 18.50
N PHE A 210 14.58 9.16 18.21
CA PHE A 210 13.69 8.66 19.24
C PHE A 210 13.99 7.18 19.49
N ARG A 211 14.81 6.93 20.54
CA ARG A 211 15.16 5.58 20.95
C ARG A 211 14.02 4.96 21.75
N ARG A 212 13.29 4.06 21.08
CA ARG A 212 12.27 3.19 21.67
C ARG A 212 11.06 4.00 22.15
N TYR A 213 9.93 3.62 21.59
CA TYR A 213 8.62 3.93 22.14
C TYR A 213 8.60 3.73 23.66
N PRO A 214 8.09 4.70 24.44
CA PRO A 214 7.85 4.48 25.85
C PRO A 214 6.93 3.27 25.96
N LEU A 215 7.40 2.18 26.59
CA LEU A 215 6.69 0.90 26.77
C LEU A 215 6.78 -0.15 25.63
N ASN A 216 7.52 0.08 24.54
CA ASN A 216 7.84 -1.00 23.58
C ASN A 216 9.34 -1.08 23.23
N PRO A 217 10.09 -2.03 23.82
CA PRO A 217 11.52 -2.18 23.57
C PRO A 217 11.87 -2.67 22.16
N LYS A 218 10.88 -3.13 21.36
CA LYS A 218 11.04 -3.60 19.98
C LYS A 218 10.71 -2.56 18.91
N ALA A 219 10.23 -1.37 19.30
CA ALA A 219 9.89 -0.33 18.33
C ALA A 219 11.12 0.09 17.50
N ALA A 220 10.90 0.34 16.21
CA ALA A 220 11.94 0.81 15.30
C ALA A 220 12.55 2.13 15.79
N LEU A 221 13.84 2.33 15.49
CA LEU A 221 14.53 3.57 15.79
C LEU A 221 14.10 4.64 14.78
N ASP A 222 13.55 5.74 15.28
CA ASP A 222 13.34 6.93 14.46
C ASP A 222 14.65 7.73 14.39
N LEU A 223 15.29 7.75 13.22
CA LEU A 223 16.55 8.46 13.00
C LEU A 223 16.27 9.90 12.54
N LYS A 224 17.19 10.82 12.84
CA LYS A 224 17.08 12.17 12.27
C LYS A 224 17.37 12.14 10.78
N GLY A 225 16.68 13.01 10.05
CA GLY A 225 16.85 13.18 8.62
C GLY A 225 16.02 12.13 7.90
N TRP A 226 14.89 12.58 7.37
CA TRP A 226 14.01 11.75 6.54
C TRP A 226 14.83 11.05 5.47
N ASP A 227 14.51 9.78 5.21
CA ASP A 227 15.17 8.98 4.17
C ASP A 227 14.17 8.01 3.54
N VAL A 228 13.48 8.48 2.50
CA VAL A 228 12.48 7.68 1.78
C VAL A 228 13.02 7.29 0.42
N VAL A 229 13.10 5.98 0.17
CA VAL A 229 13.57 5.43 -1.10
C VAL A 229 12.45 4.68 -1.80
N LEU A 230 12.12 5.11 -3.02
CA LEU A 230 11.32 4.35 -3.98
C LEU A 230 12.27 3.67 -4.99
N PRO A 231 12.59 2.37 -4.83
CA PRO A 231 13.47 1.66 -5.74
C PRO A 231 12.74 1.30 -7.04
N GLY A 232 13.48 1.18 -8.14
CA GLY A 232 12.98 0.51 -9.35
C GLY A 232 11.95 1.29 -10.17
N VAL A 233 11.99 2.63 -10.16
CA VAL A 233 11.14 3.47 -11.02
C VAL A 233 11.62 3.33 -12.46
N ASN A 234 10.77 2.82 -13.35
CA ASN A 234 11.07 2.66 -14.77
C ASN A 234 10.62 3.91 -15.55
N TYR A 235 11.41 4.98 -15.50
CA TYR A 235 11.03 6.27 -16.06
C TYR A 235 11.37 6.37 -17.54
N THR A 236 10.40 6.77 -18.36
CA THR A 236 10.56 7.00 -19.81
C THR A 236 10.40 8.47 -20.18
N SER A 237 9.28 9.08 -19.81
CA SER A 237 8.99 10.50 -20.00
C SER A 237 7.77 10.92 -19.16
N GLY A 238 7.44 12.21 -19.16
CA GLY A 238 6.27 12.76 -18.47
C GLY A 238 6.61 13.41 -17.13
N LYS A 239 5.64 14.09 -16.52
CA LYS A 239 5.83 14.78 -15.25
C LYS A 239 5.85 13.79 -14.09
N VAL A 240 6.78 13.95 -13.16
CA VAL A 240 6.83 13.22 -11.90
C VAL A 240 6.71 14.23 -10.79
N ASN A 241 5.74 14.02 -9.89
CA ASN A 241 5.63 14.84 -8.69
C ASN A 241 5.86 13.98 -7.45
N ILE A 242 6.53 14.54 -6.46
CA ILE A 242 6.56 14.02 -5.09
C ILE A 242 5.72 14.96 -4.25
N SER A 243 4.65 14.45 -3.63
CA SER A 243 3.85 15.21 -2.66
C SER A 243 4.21 14.77 -1.25
N MET A 244 4.62 15.71 -0.41
CA MET A 244 4.90 15.45 1.00
C MET A 244 3.75 16.00 1.84
N HIS A 245 3.24 15.18 2.75
CA HIS A 245 2.27 15.58 3.76
C HIS A 245 3.05 15.70 5.06
N VAL A 246 3.14 16.91 5.58
CA VAL A 246 4.03 17.24 6.71
C VAL A 246 3.21 17.90 7.80
N ALA A 247 3.40 17.43 9.02
CA ALA A 247 2.80 18.01 10.20
C ALA A 247 3.83 18.82 11.00
N ASP A 248 3.27 19.71 11.81
CA ASP A 248 3.92 20.70 12.64
C ASP A 248 4.85 21.69 11.91
N GLY A 249 4.51 22.06 10.67
CA GLY A 249 5.22 23.12 9.95
C GLY A 249 4.90 24.52 10.47
N GLN A 250 5.91 25.36 10.66
CA GLN A 250 5.75 26.75 11.11
C GLN A 250 6.61 27.72 10.28
N ASP A 251 6.50 29.04 10.50
CA ASP A 251 7.39 30.02 9.85
C ASP A 251 8.76 30.05 10.57
N ALA A 252 9.48 28.92 10.49
CA ALA A 252 10.75 28.67 11.15
C ALA A 252 11.80 28.15 10.15
N GLU A 253 13.06 28.09 10.59
CA GLU A 253 14.14 27.57 9.72
C GLU A 253 14.02 26.06 9.58
N GLU A 254 13.77 25.63 8.34
CA GLU A 254 13.66 24.24 7.93
C GLU A 254 14.97 23.70 7.35
N GLY A 255 15.00 22.38 7.16
CA GLY A 255 16.09 21.67 6.52
C GLY A 255 16.07 21.82 5.00
N ILE A 256 16.94 21.07 4.35
CA ILE A 256 16.95 20.99 2.89
C ILE A 256 16.33 19.66 2.49
N VAL A 257 15.18 19.70 1.84
CA VAL A 257 14.65 18.50 1.19
C VAL A 257 15.46 18.27 -0.08
N GLN A 258 16.14 17.12 -0.13
CA GLN A 258 16.96 16.71 -1.24
C GLN A 258 16.33 15.54 -2.02
N VAL A 259 16.30 15.65 -3.35
CA VAL A 259 15.82 14.57 -4.24
C VAL A 259 16.97 14.08 -5.10
N ASN A 260 17.30 12.78 -5.02
CA ASN A 260 18.34 12.12 -5.80
C ASN A 260 19.72 12.80 -5.75
N GLY A 261 20.03 13.54 -4.68
CA GLY A 261 21.27 14.32 -4.58
C GLY A 261 21.31 15.60 -5.41
N GLY A 262 20.26 15.90 -6.19
CA GLY A 262 20.25 16.98 -7.18
C GLY A 262 19.37 18.18 -6.81
N ALA A 263 18.09 17.96 -6.51
CA ALA A 263 17.19 19.04 -6.10
C ALA A 263 17.46 19.39 -4.63
N ASN A 264 17.62 20.67 -4.30
CA ASN A 264 17.74 21.15 -2.92
C ASN A 264 16.65 22.19 -2.67
N LEU A 265 15.64 21.81 -1.91
CA LEU A 265 14.42 22.56 -1.72
C LEU A 265 14.33 23.03 -0.27
N ARG A 266 13.83 24.26 -0.06
CA ARG A 266 13.85 24.96 1.24
C ARG A 266 12.55 25.72 1.45
N ASN A 267 12.23 26.01 2.71
CA ASN A 267 11.10 26.85 3.13
C ASN A 267 9.75 26.34 2.57
N LEU A 268 9.55 25.03 2.67
CA LEU A 268 8.42 24.32 2.09
C LEU A 268 7.25 24.21 3.08
N PHE A 269 7.52 24.14 4.38
CA PHE A 269 6.59 23.64 5.39
C PHE A 269 6.25 24.70 6.45
N ARG A 270 5.44 25.68 6.04
CA ARG A 270 5.03 26.81 6.91
C ARG A 270 3.70 26.61 7.63
N GLY A 271 3.14 25.40 7.54
CA GLY A 271 1.85 25.01 8.09
C GLY A 271 0.63 25.56 7.33
N ARG A 272 0.83 26.17 6.15
CA ARG A 272 -0.16 27.03 5.47
C ARG A 272 -0.55 26.58 4.06
N SER A 273 -0.04 25.45 3.58
CA SER A 273 -0.39 24.97 2.22
C SER A 273 -1.79 24.35 2.12
N VAL A 274 -2.46 24.08 3.25
CA VAL A 274 -3.87 23.63 3.31
C VAL A 274 -4.77 24.61 4.07
N PRO A 275 -6.10 24.63 3.80
CA PRO A 275 -7.05 25.44 4.56
C PRO A 275 -7.12 25.05 6.04
N GLY A 276 -7.45 25.98 6.93
CA GLY A 276 -7.56 25.72 8.37
C GLY A 276 -7.70 27.00 9.18
N GLU A 277 -7.83 26.88 10.50
CA GLU A 277 -7.83 28.06 11.38
C GLU A 277 -6.57 28.89 11.21
N VAL A 278 -6.75 30.18 10.95
CA VAL A 278 -5.71 31.11 10.51
C VAL A 278 -4.96 31.79 11.66
N THR A 279 -5.14 31.34 12.90
CA THR A 279 -4.29 31.88 13.95
C THR A 279 -2.84 31.45 13.64
N PRO A 280 -1.85 32.35 13.72
CA PRO A 280 -0.47 32.01 13.36
C PRO A 280 0.09 30.79 14.11
N MET A 281 -0.48 30.44 15.27
CA MET A 281 -0.07 29.33 16.13
C MET A 281 -0.77 28.00 15.82
N SER A 282 -1.87 28.01 15.04
CA SER A 282 -2.67 26.81 14.71
C SER A 282 -2.33 26.21 13.33
N VAL A 283 -1.74 26.98 12.42
CA VAL A 283 -1.35 26.52 11.08
C VAL A 283 -0.12 25.60 11.17
N ARG A 284 -0.34 24.28 11.15
CA ARG A 284 0.68 23.26 11.45
C ARG A 284 0.67 22.08 10.49
N TYR A 285 0.07 22.21 9.32
CA TYR A 285 -0.02 21.08 8.39
C TYR A 285 0.20 21.54 6.96
N ASP A 286 0.93 20.74 6.20
CA ASP A 286 1.25 21.02 4.82
C ASP A 286 1.04 19.83 3.90
N ILE A 287 0.65 20.14 2.66
CA ILE A 287 0.67 19.22 1.52
C ILE A 287 1.41 19.93 0.39
N VAL A 288 2.67 19.52 0.16
CA VAL A 288 3.58 20.19 -0.77
C VAL A 288 3.90 19.26 -1.95
N PRO A 289 3.23 19.44 -3.11
CA PRO A 289 3.61 18.78 -4.34
C PRO A 289 4.80 19.47 -5.01
N ILE A 290 5.79 18.67 -5.43
CA ILE A 290 7.02 19.16 -6.06
C ILE A 290 7.25 18.37 -7.35
N GLU A 291 7.40 19.08 -8.46
CA GLU A 291 7.77 18.51 -9.75
C GLU A 291 9.28 18.18 -9.75
N VAL A 292 9.63 16.93 -10.09
CA VAL A 292 11.01 16.44 -10.02
C VAL A 292 11.50 15.76 -11.31
N SER A 293 10.76 15.82 -12.42
CA SER A 293 11.18 15.15 -13.66
C SER A 293 12.53 15.62 -14.17
N ALA A 294 12.91 16.88 -13.91
CA ALA A 294 14.21 17.41 -14.28
C ALA A 294 15.40 16.70 -13.60
N TYR A 295 15.15 15.96 -12.52
CA TYR A 295 16.15 15.21 -11.76
C TYR A 295 16.13 13.71 -12.04
N LEU A 296 15.32 13.27 -13.01
CA LEU A 296 15.20 11.87 -13.41
C LEU A 296 15.88 11.64 -14.76
N ARG A 297 16.45 10.44 -14.90
CA ARG A 297 17.03 9.95 -16.16
C ARG A 297 16.16 8.80 -16.67
N GLN A 298 16.11 8.63 -17.99
CA GLN A 298 15.42 7.49 -18.59
C GLN A 298 16.03 6.18 -18.11
N GLY A 299 15.19 5.15 -17.95
CA GLY A 299 15.55 3.83 -17.46
C GLY A 299 15.10 3.57 -16.02
N ILE A 300 15.63 2.50 -15.44
CA ILE A 300 15.27 2.02 -14.10
C ILE A 300 16.22 2.63 -13.07
N HIS A 301 15.69 3.50 -12.20
CA HIS A 301 16.47 4.17 -11.16
C HIS A 301 15.66 4.29 -9.87
N PRO A 302 16.29 4.40 -8.69
CA PRO A 302 15.58 4.79 -7.48
C PRO A 302 15.22 6.29 -7.50
N ILE A 303 14.17 6.65 -6.76
CA ILE A 303 13.95 8.02 -6.31
C ILE A 303 14.16 8.04 -4.80
N ARG A 304 15.08 8.88 -4.32
CA ARG A 304 15.41 9.05 -2.91
C ARG A 304 15.11 10.48 -2.48
N LEU A 305 14.31 10.60 -1.43
CA LEU A 305 14.01 11.84 -0.73
C LEU A 305 14.78 11.82 0.59
N THR A 306 15.60 12.83 0.83
CA THR A 306 16.29 13.01 2.12
C THR A 306 16.06 14.38 2.71
N LEU A 307 16.07 14.51 4.03
CA LEU A 307 16.17 15.81 4.69
C LEU A 307 17.61 16.02 5.17
N LEU A 308 18.25 17.09 4.71
CA LEU A 308 19.60 17.49 5.09
C LEU A 308 19.58 18.70 6.04
N ASN A 309 20.73 18.97 6.68
CA ASN A 309 20.94 20.08 7.61
C ASN A 309 19.99 20.10 8.81
N TYR A 310 19.44 18.94 9.18
CA TYR A 310 18.48 18.81 10.27
C TYR A 310 19.04 19.12 11.67
N SER A 311 20.35 19.26 11.82
CA SER A 311 20.96 19.62 13.11
C SER A 311 20.87 21.11 13.44
N GLN A 312 20.53 21.97 12.46
CA GLN A 312 20.52 23.43 12.58
C GLN A 312 19.12 24.04 12.45
N MET A 313 18.10 23.21 12.23
CA MET A 313 16.72 23.67 12.07
C MET A 313 16.11 24.09 13.39
N THR A 314 15.22 25.08 13.31
CA THR A 314 14.34 25.46 14.41
C THR A 314 12.96 24.83 14.25
N ASP A 315 12.55 24.52 13.02
CA ASP A 315 11.29 23.86 12.71
C ASP A 315 11.36 22.34 12.97
N LYS A 316 10.37 21.84 13.70
CA LYS A 316 10.27 20.44 14.12
C LYS A 316 9.12 19.78 13.36
N LEU A 317 9.47 19.08 12.30
CA LEU A 317 8.54 18.57 11.31
C LEU A 317 8.37 17.07 11.44
N ASN A 318 7.15 16.60 11.15
CA ASN A 318 6.86 15.19 11.00
C ASN A 318 6.37 14.86 9.60
N LEU A 319 7.06 13.94 8.94
CA LEU A 319 6.62 13.42 7.65
C LEU A 319 5.55 12.36 7.87
N VAL A 320 4.34 12.65 7.38
CA VAL A 320 3.14 11.82 7.59
C VAL A 320 2.91 10.88 6.40
N ALA A 321 3.04 11.43 5.19
CA ALA A 321 2.91 10.67 3.95
C ALA A 321 3.80 11.24 2.84
N VAL A 322 4.27 10.35 1.96
CA VAL A 322 4.95 10.72 0.71
C VAL A 322 4.23 10.04 -0.43
N VAL A 323 3.84 10.84 -1.41
CA VAL A 323 3.16 10.38 -2.62
C VAL A 323 4.06 10.58 -3.83
N PHE A 324 4.53 9.48 -4.41
CA PHE A 324 5.18 9.50 -5.71
C PHE A 324 4.12 9.39 -6.80
N ASN A 325 3.86 10.50 -7.49
CA ASN A 325 2.93 10.58 -8.61
C ASN A 325 3.70 10.43 -9.93
N LEU A 326 3.63 9.23 -10.51
CA LEU A 326 4.43 8.82 -11.66
C LEU A 326 3.57 8.75 -12.94
N PRO A 327 4.18 8.90 -14.12
CA PRO A 327 3.55 8.50 -15.38
C PRO A 327 3.08 7.05 -15.31
N LYS A 328 1.96 6.74 -15.98
CA LYS A 328 1.46 5.37 -16.11
C LYS A 328 2.55 4.44 -16.66
N GLY A 329 2.77 3.31 -15.99
CA GLY A 329 3.80 2.32 -16.29
C GLY A 329 5.16 2.58 -15.67
N ALA A 330 5.38 3.71 -14.99
CA ALA A 330 6.68 4.05 -14.41
C ALA A 330 6.85 3.59 -12.96
N ALA A 331 5.76 3.30 -12.23
CA ALA A 331 5.90 2.78 -10.87
C ALA A 331 6.58 1.41 -10.87
N PRO A 332 7.36 1.09 -9.83
CA PRO A 332 7.97 -0.23 -9.71
C PRO A 332 6.88 -1.28 -9.72
N ALA A 333 7.04 -2.31 -10.53
CA ALA A 333 6.11 -3.43 -10.54
C ALA A 333 5.94 -3.99 -9.13
N ASN A 334 4.70 -4.16 -8.68
CA ASN A 334 4.41 -4.95 -7.50
C ASN A 334 4.59 -6.41 -7.91
N ILE A 335 5.77 -6.95 -7.64
CA ILE A 335 6.10 -8.32 -7.99
C ILE A 335 5.58 -9.22 -6.86
N ILE A 336 4.67 -10.13 -7.19
CA ILE A 336 4.24 -11.16 -6.25
C ILE A 336 5.33 -12.23 -6.25
N ASN A 337 6.02 -12.36 -5.11
CA ASN A 337 6.92 -13.49 -4.92
C ASN A 337 6.10 -14.76 -4.77
N VAL A 338 6.34 -15.73 -5.65
CA VAL A 338 5.67 -17.01 -5.66
C VAL A 338 6.65 -18.11 -5.27
N PRO A 339 6.23 -19.12 -4.49
CA PRO A 339 7.05 -20.28 -4.25
C PRO A 339 7.33 -21.00 -5.58
N PHE A 340 8.61 -21.16 -5.91
CA PHE A 340 9.05 -21.80 -7.13
C PHE A 340 10.04 -22.91 -6.79
N ASP A 341 9.84 -24.07 -7.41
CA ASP A 341 10.66 -25.26 -7.18
C ASP A 341 11.04 -25.87 -8.54
N PHE A 342 12.34 -25.89 -8.83
CA PHE A 342 12.92 -26.52 -9.99
C PHE A 342 13.30 -27.96 -9.64
N LYS A 343 12.60 -28.93 -10.23
CA LYS A 343 12.59 -30.36 -9.82
C LYS A 343 11.85 -30.60 -8.48
N PRO A 344 10.52 -30.38 -8.44
CA PRO A 344 9.71 -30.63 -7.26
C PRO A 344 10.00 -31.99 -6.59
N VAL A 345 10.08 -31.99 -5.26
CA VAL A 345 10.38 -33.16 -4.40
C VAL A 345 11.86 -33.64 -4.46
N SER A 346 12.74 -32.93 -5.17
CA SER A 346 14.17 -33.24 -5.23
C SER A 346 14.98 -32.10 -4.60
N CYS A 347 15.91 -32.42 -3.70
CA CYS A 347 16.85 -31.42 -3.16
C CYS A 347 18.18 -32.10 -2.84
N PRO A 348 19.33 -31.63 -3.35
CA PRO A 348 19.49 -30.48 -4.25
C PRO A 348 18.94 -30.74 -5.66
N ASN A 349 18.68 -29.66 -6.39
CA ASN A 349 18.14 -29.69 -7.75
C ASN A 349 19.24 -30.01 -8.78
N LYS A 350 19.72 -31.26 -8.77
CA LYS A 350 20.82 -31.70 -9.63
C LYS A 350 20.41 -31.80 -11.09
N GLN A 351 21.18 -31.20 -11.99
CA GLN A 351 20.96 -31.19 -13.42
C GLN A 351 22.24 -31.59 -14.18
N SER A 352 22.13 -32.60 -15.04
CA SER A 352 23.25 -33.01 -15.90
C SER A 352 23.42 -32.06 -17.08
N PHE A 353 24.68 -31.75 -17.42
CA PHE A 353 25.05 -30.97 -18.61
C PHE A 353 24.54 -31.60 -19.90
N ASP A 354 24.53 -32.92 -19.96
CA ASP A 354 24.20 -33.69 -21.16
C ASP A 354 22.74 -34.13 -21.20
N TYR A 355 21.89 -33.64 -20.30
CA TYR A 355 20.50 -34.06 -20.24
C TYR A 355 19.73 -33.67 -21.52
N PRO A 356 19.27 -34.64 -22.33
CA PRO A 356 18.67 -34.36 -23.63
C PRO A 356 17.15 -34.12 -23.55
N GLY A 357 16.56 -34.32 -22.37
CA GLY A 357 15.11 -34.31 -22.17
C GLY A 357 14.53 -32.96 -21.74
N THR A 358 13.25 -32.99 -21.38
CA THR A 358 12.56 -31.87 -20.73
C THR A 358 12.67 -31.98 -19.21
N GLN A 359 12.70 -30.84 -18.52
CA GLN A 359 12.72 -30.80 -17.06
C GLN A 359 11.41 -30.23 -16.52
N LYS A 360 10.95 -30.76 -15.39
CA LYS A 360 9.80 -30.24 -14.65
C LYS A 360 10.24 -29.24 -13.59
N ALA A 361 9.47 -28.18 -13.46
CA ALA A 361 9.49 -27.23 -12.36
C ALA A 361 8.04 -26.92 -11.95
N ALA A 362 7.82 -26.21 -10.85
CA ALA A 362 6.48 -25.80 -10.47
C ALA A 362 6.46 -24.45 -9.76
N ILE A 363 5.40 -23.68 -10.01
CA ILE A 363 4.97 -22.64 -9.08
C ILE A 363 4.02 -23.31 -8.10
N LEU A 364 4.42 -23.35 -6.83
CA LEU A 364 3.67 -24.07 -5.81
C LEU A 364 2.54 -23.19 -5.28
N GLY A 365 1.33 -23.72 -5.28
CA GLY A 365 0.16 -23.04 -4.75
C GLY A 365 0.28 -22.86 -3.24
N THR A 366 -0.43 -21.87 -2.70
CA THR A 366 -0.52 -21.70 -1.24
C THR A 366 -1.96 -21.38 -0.85
N GLY A 367 -2.25 -21.36 0.46
CA GLY A 367 -3.54 -20.86 0.96
C GLY A 367 -3.83 -19.40 0.58
N THR A 368 -2.83 -18.63 0.15
CA THR A 368 -2.94 -17.22 -0.23
C THR A 368 -2.68 -16.95 -1.71
N PHE A 369 -2.22 -17.93 -2.48
CA PHE A 369 -1.88 -17.77 -3.88
C PHE A 369 -2.47 -18.90 -4.74
N ASN A 370 -3.39 -18.53 -5.62
CA ASN A 370 -4.06 -19.46 -6.54
C ASN A 370 -3.42 -19.42 -7.92
N VAL A 371 -2.74 -20.49 -8.29
CA VAL A 371 -2.02 -20.61 -9.57
C VAL A 371 -2.91 -20.53 -10.82
N ASN A 372 -4.23 -20.68 -10.70
CA ASN A 372 -5.17 -20.47 -11.80
C ASN A 372 -5.23 -19.01 -12.26
N GLN A 373 -4.73 -18.08 -11.45
CA GLN A 373 -4.72 -16.65 -11.75
C GLN A 373 -3.58 -16.26 -12.69
N ILE A 374 -2.63 -17.14 -12.96
CA ILE A 374 -1.42 -16.87 -13.74
C ILE A 374 -1.72 -16.87 -15.24
N ASP A 375 -1.23 -15.85 -15.94
CA ASP A 375 -1.16 -15.87 -17.40
C ASP A 375 -0.01 -16.79 -17.82
N ARG A 376 -0.36 -18.02 -18.15
CA ARG A 376 0.58 -19.09 -18.51
C ARG A 376 1.43 -18.76 -19.74
N SER A 377 0.93 -17.88 -20.62
CA SER A 377 1.67 -17.46 -21.83
C SER A 377 2.77 -16.45 -21.54
N SER A 378 2.74 -15.81 -20.37
CA SER A 378 3.73 -14.83 -19.92
C SER A 378 4.93 -15.43 -19.19
N LEU A 379 4.94 -16.74 -18.96
CA LEU A 379 5.92 -17.41 -18.12
C LEU A 379 7.26 -17.61 -18.84
N GLU A 380 8.33 -17.16 -18.18
CA GLU A 380 9.70 -17.35 -18.61
C GLU A 380 10.57 -17.80 -17.44
N LEU A 381 11.54 -18.69 -17.69
CA LEU A 381 12.55 -19.10 -16.72
C LEU A 381 13.93 -18.67 -17.23
N ASN A 382 14.58 -17.75 -16.52
CA ASN A 382 15.80 -17.08 -16.98
C ASN A 382 15.65 -16.53 -18.41
N GLY A 383 14.47 -16.00 -18.75
CA GLY A 383 14.15 -15.47 -20.08
C GLY A 383 13.84 -16.53 -21.15
N LEU A 384 13.81 -17.82 -20.79
CA LEU A 384 13.38 -18.90 -21.70
C LEU A 384 11.88 -19.17 -21.54
N PRO A 385 11.09 -19.24 -22.62
CA PRO A 385 9.67 -19.50 -22.53
C PRO A 385 9.38 -20.91 -22.02
N ILE A 386 8.30 -21.05 -21.23
CA ILE A 386 7.83 -22.36 -20.76
C ILE A 386 7.11 -23.12 -21.88
N LYS A 387 7.46 -24.39 -22.09
CA LYS A 387 6.95 -25.22 -23.21
C LYS A 387 5.48 -25.56 -23.03
N THR A 388 5.14 -26.12 -21.88
CA THR A 388 3.76 -26.46 -21.51
C THR A 388 3.57 -26.31 -20.01
N THR A 389 2.32 -26.15 -19.59
CA THR A 389 1.95 -26.05 -18.18
C THR A 389 0.78 -26.98 -17.87
N THR A 390 0.71 -27.48 -16.64
CA THR A 390 -0.41 -28.31 -16.16
C THR A 390 -0.69 -27.99 -14.70
N ILE A 391 -1.97 -27.87 -14.34
CA ILE A 391 -2.35 -27.65 -12.93
C ILE A 391 -2.55 -28.99 -12.25
N ARG A 392 -1.72 -29.27 -11.24
CA ARG A 392 -1.81 -30.45 -10.39
C ARG A 392 -0.99 -30.21 -9.12
N ASP A 393 -1.30 -30.98 -8.09
CA ASP A 393 -0.54 -30.97 -6.84
C ASP A 393 0.70 -31.86 -7.01
N VAL A 394 1.90 -31.27 -6.90
CA VAL A 394 3.18 -31.95 -7.12
C VAL A 394 4.12 -31.87 -5.91
N ALA A 395 4.09 -30.80 -5.13
CA ALA A 395 4.97 -30.60 -3.98
C ALA A 395 4.47 -29.51 -3.04
N ALA A 396 5.00 -29.48 -1.81
CA ALA A 396 4.76 -28.40 -0.86
C ALA A 396 5.86 -27.32 -0.92
N PRO A 397 5.52 -26.03 -0.73
CA PRO A 397 6.49 -24.94 -0.66
C PRO A 397 7.61 -25.16 0.37
N TYR A 398 8.83 -24.75 0.03
CA TYR A 398 9.91 -24.65 1.01
C TYR A 398 9.55 -23.60 2.08
N SER A 399 9.63 -23.97 3.36
CA SER A 399 9.22 -23.10 4.47
C SER A 399 10.29 -22.08 4.90
N GLY A 400 11.50 -22.14 4.32
CA GLY A 400 12.61 -21.24 4.64
C GLY A 400 12.95 -20.27 3.51
N THR A 401 14.05 -19.53 3.70
CA THR A 401 14.57 -18.62 2.66
C THR A 401 15.42 -19.39 1.64
N VAL A 402 15.04 -19.30 0.37
CA VAL A 402 15.83 -19.83 -0.75
C VAL A 402 17.01 -18.89 -1.02
N SER A 403 18.23 -19.40 -0.85
CA SER A 403 19.49 -18.62 -0.92
C SER A 403 20.64 -19.32 -1.65
N ASN A 404 20.59 -20.65 -1.80
CA ASN A 404 21.57 -21.45 -2.52
C ASN A 404 21.01 -22.86 -2.86
N CYS A 405 21.83 -23.74 -3.45
CA CYS A 405 21.43 -25.07 -3.90
C CYS A 405 21.03 -26.07 -2.80
N SER A 406 21.29 -25.79 -1.52
CA SER A 406 20.83 -26.62 -0.40
C SER A 406 19.53 -26.12 0.25
N THR A 407 19.04 -24.95 -0.16
CA THR A 407 17.77 -24.38 0.33
C THR A 407 16.66 -24.64 -0.68
N CYS A 408 16.23 -25.89 -0.77
CA CYS A 408 15.13 -26.37 -1.62
C CYS A 408 14.18 -27.28 -0.83
N SER A 409 13.02 -27.60 -1.41
CA SER A 409 12.02 -28.48 -0.80
C SER A 409 12.22 -29.93 -1.26
N SER A 410 12.08 -30.88 -0.34
CA SER A 410 11.85 -32.30 -0.68
C SER A 410 10.46 -32.76 -0.23
N PHE A 411 9.58 -31.81 0.11
CA PHE A 411 8.26 -32.13 0.61
C PHE A 411 7.35 -32.63 -0.53
N PRO A 412 6.57 -33.69 -0.27
CA PRO A 412 5.60 -34.20 -1.24
C PRO A 412 4.43 -33.23 -1.41
N ALA A 413 3.53 -33.56 -2.33
CA ALA A 413 2.21 -32.95 -2.52
C ALA A 413 1.47 -32.69 -1.19
N ASP A 414 0.81 -31.53 -1.06
CA ASP A 414 0.18 -31.04 0.18
C ASP A 414 -1.34 -30.83 0.09
N GLY A 415 -1.95 -31.18 -1.04
CA GLY A 415 -3.36 -31.00 -1.33
C GLY A 415 -3.70 -29.66 -2.00
N ILE A 416 -2.74 -28.75 -2.16
CA ILE A 416 -2.89 -27.47 -2.86
C ILE A 416 -2.47 -27.63 -4.33
N LYS A 417 -3.16 -26.95 -5.24
CA LYS A 417 -2.86 -27.06 -6.68
C LYS A 417 -1.67 -26.20 -7.05
N ASP A 418 -0.70 -26.82 -7.73
CA ASP A 418 0.47 -26.16 -8.30
C ASP A 418 0.32 -25.96 -9.80
N LEU A 419 1.13 -25.06 -10.36
CA LEU A 419 1.33 -24.94 -11.81
C LEU A 419 2.64 -25.60 -12.17
N GLU A 420 2.56 -26.87 -12.57
CA GLU A 420 3.71 -27.58 -13.11
C GLU A 420 4.06 -27.04 -14.50
N LEU A 421 5.36 -26.80 -14.69
CA LEU A 421 5.98 -26.25 -15.87
C LEU A 421 6.84 -27.33 -16.53
N VAL A 422 6.78 -27.44 -17.86
CA VAL A 422 7.71 -28.24 -18.65
C VAL A 422 8.68 -27.30 -19.34
N ILE A 423 9.96 -27.46 -19.05
CA ILE A 423 11.06 -26.67 -19.60
C ILE A 423 11.71 -27.50 -20.69
N ASP A 424 11.84 -26.90 -21.88
CA ASP A 424 12.63 -27.48 -22.96
C ASP A 424 14.09 -27.05 -22.80
N GLN A 425 15.02 -27.96 -23.11
CA GLN A 425 16.46 -27.68 -23.11
C GLN A 425 16.97 -27.05 -21.80
N PRO A 426 16.81 -27.71 -20.63
CA PRO A 426 17.23 -27.17 -19.33
C PRO A 426 18.72 -26.78 -19.27
N LYS A 427 19.56 -27.35 -20.15
CA LYS A 427 20.95 -26.95 -20.35
C LYS A 427 21.15 -25.48 -20.73
N LYS A 428 20.13 -24.79 -21.26
CA LYS A 428 20.19 -23.37 -21.60
C LYS A 428 19.93 -22.45 -20.40
N LEU A 429 19.46 -22.99 -19.26
CA LEU A 429 19.16 -22.21 -18.07
C LEU A 429 20.41 -21.70 -17.34
N GLY A 430 21.55 -22.35 -17.55
CA GLY A 430 22.84 -21.94 -17.03
C GLY A 430 23.88 -21.88 -18.14
N SER A 431 24.45 -20.70 -18.41
CA SER A 431 25.71 -20.59 -19.13
C SER A 431 26.84 -20.90 -18.16
N TYR A 432 27.37 -22.13 -18.21
CA TYR A 432 28.51 -22.55 -17.42
C TYR A 432 29.72 -21.64 -17.70
N SER A 433 30.16 -20.88 -16.69
CA SER A 433 31.46 -20.21 -16.70
C SER A 433 32.39 -21.00 -15.78
N PRO A 434 33.42 -21.68 -16.30
CA PRO A 434 34.37 -22.46 -15.49
C PRO A 434 35.14 -21.65 -14.44
N GLN A 435 35.05 -20.31 -14.46
CA GLN A 435 35.90 -19.43 -13.65
C GLN A 435 35.42 -19.22 -12.20
N ASP A 436 34.15 -19.49 -11.89
CA ASP A 436 33.58 -19.14 -10.58
C ASP A 436 33.54 -20.30 -9.57
N GLY A 437 33.92 -21.52 -9.98
CA GLY A 437 34.08 -22.68 -9.09
C GLY A 437 32.83 -23.13 -8.33
N THR A 438 31.65 -22.58 -8.63
CA THR A 438 30.38 -22.96 -8.00
C THR A 438 29.46 -23.62 -9.03
N ASP A 439 29.10 -24.87 -8.79
CA ASP A 439 28.14 -25.63 -9.60
C ASP A 439 26.68 -25.16 -9.37
N CYS A 440 26.46 -24.03 -8.72
CA CYS A 440 25.16 -23.59 -8.22
C CYS A 440 24.64 -22.36 -8.97
N PHE A 441 23.49 -22.51 -9.64
CA PHE A 441 22.93 -21.50 -10.53
C PHE A 441 21.60 -21.00 -9.99
N LYS A 442 21.45 -19.68 -9.84
CA LYS A 442 20.16 -19.07 -9.54
C LYS A 442 19.24 -19.18 -10.75
N LEU A 443 18.04 -19.67 -10.52
CA LEU A 443 16.94 -19.69 -11.46
C LEU A 443 15.92 -18.63 -11.02
N THR A 444 15.52 -17.77 -11.95
CA THR A 444 14.48 -16.77 -11.75
C THR A 444 13.35 -17.05 -12.75
N LEU A 445 12.20 -17.46 -12.23
CA LEU A 445 10.96 -17.54 -12.97
C LEU A 445 10.28 -16.17 -12.94
N THR A 446 9.83 -15.68 -14.09
CA THR A 446 9.00 -14.49 -14.20
C THR A 446 7.69 -14.79 -14.91
N GLY A 447 6.68 -13.97 -14.65
CA GLY A 447 5.38 -14.04 -15.31
C GLY A 447 4.47 -12.92 -14.88
N LYS A 448 3.18 -13.05 -15.21
CA LYS A 448 2.12 -12.12 -14.79
C LYS A 448 0.86 -12.89 -14.42
N LEU A 449 0.02 -12.27 -13.59
CA LEU A 449 -1.37 -12.70 -13.45
C LEU A 449 -2.18 -12.35 -14.72
N LEU A 450 -3.33 -12.99 -14.90
CA LEU A 450 -4.26 -12.68 -15.98
C LEU A 450 -4.79 -11.23 -15.84
N PRO A 451 -5.24 -10.59 -16.94
CA PRO A 451 -5.71 -9.20 -16.91
C PRO A 451 -6.81 -8.91 -15.89
N GLN A 452 -7.76 -9.84 -15.67
CA GLN A 452 -8.81 -9.69 -14.66
C GLN A 452 -8.29 -9.67 -13.22
N TYR A 453 -7.04 -10.09 -13.00
CA TYR A 453 -6.32 -10.02 -11.73
C TYR A 453 -5.23 -8.92 -11.76
N GLY A 454 -5.35 -7.95 -12.67
CA GLY A 454 -4.51 -6.75 -12.69
C GLY A 454 -3.17 -6.88 -13.42
N SER A 455 -2.94 -7.98 -14.16
CA SER A 455 -1.68 -8.22 -14.88
C SER A 455 -0.43 -8.09 -14.00
N THR A 456 -0.58 -8.33 -12.70
CA THR A 456 0.48 -8.13 -11.70
C THR A 456 1.64 -9.07 -11.97
N PRO A 457 2.89 -8.58 -12.07
CA PRO A 457 4.05 -9.44 -12.27
C PRO A 457 4.25 -10.42 -11.11
N ILE A 458 4.75 -11.61 -11.41
CA ILE A 458 5.14 -12.62 -10.43
C ILE A 458 6.61 -12.97 -10.63
N GLU A 459 7.30 -13.30 -9.54
CA GLU A 459 8.67 -13.80 -9.57
C GLU A 459 8.82 -14.99 -8.62
N GLY A 460 9.48 -16.04 -9.08
CA GLY A 460 9.87 -17.19 -8.27
C GLY A 460 11.37 -17.43 -8.38
N VAL A 461 12.00 -17.83 -7.28
CA VAL A 461 13.45 -18.08 -7.23
C VAL A 461 13.71 -19.49 -6.71
N ASP A 462 14.61 -20.19 -7.39
CA ASP A 462 15.20 -21.44 -6.92
C ASP A 462 16.67 -21.55 -7.39
N PHE A 463 17.37 -22.59 -6.97
CA PHE A 463 18.75 -22.86 -7.37
C PHE A 463 18.88 -24.26 -7.98
N MET A 464 19.70 -24.36 -9.01
CA MET A 464 20.03 -25.61 -9.69
C MET A 464 21.50 -25.94 -9.52
N GLN A 465 21.82 -27.19 -9.21
CA GLN A 465 23.19 -27.68 -9.18
C GLN A 465 23.53 -28.38 -10.49
N MET A 466 24.45 -27.83 -11.29
CA MET A 466 24.91 -28.49 -12.53
C MET A 466 26.08 -29.42 -12.26
N GLY A 467 26.18 -30.54 -12.99
CA GLY A 467 27.30 -31.46 -12.82
C GLY A 467 27.26 -32.63 -13.79
N ALA A 468 28.36 -33.36 -13.90
CA ALA A 468 28.38 -34.69 -14.53
C ALA A 468 27.89 -35.71 -13.49
N PHE A 469 26.56 -35.90 -13.42
CA PHE A 469 25.90 -36.82 -12.48
C PHE A 469 25.52 -38.15 -13.12
#